data_AF-A0A2X4V2L0-F1
#
_entry.id   AF-A0A2X4V2L0-F1
#
_cell.length_a   1.000
_cell.length_b   1.000
_cell.length_c   1.000
_cell.angle_alpha   90.00
_cell.angle_beta   90.00
_cell.angle_gamma   90.00
#
_symmetry.space_group_name_H-M   'P 1'
#
loop_
_entity.id
_entity.type
_entity.pdbx_description
1 polymer ?
#
loop_
_entity_poly.entity_id
_entity_poly.type
_entity_poly.pdbx_seq_one_letter_code
_entity_poly.pdbx_strand_id
1 'polypeptide(L)'
;MKKVLPRKISCLSAMIMLCVSGGSAFADTSIVPVGGNVNLTANNVPVVNINQPGQDGVSHNQYSQFDVGSQGAVLNNAQGSAQSQLAGAINANPNLSAGAAKVILNEINSSDKTLLNGMIEVAGQKADVIVANRSGITCNGCGFINTGTGVLTTGELQFKDKQFTGYNVTDGTITFEGKGLQKGDVDYTAVIARAENINAAVQAKSLLVLAGKKTVTADLTRYTNVDNKDKSPEVLVDVSQLGGMYAGKINLIANENGVGVNNNPQISLRNKGELVTDGDNLILTATSVVNQGKITSGASAAIQTTALNNSGDIKANDIAYINTTSLQNEKNISSNNKLNINSTSLANKAGGNITSHQGEMALNSTSFSNDGNISARGNIVQSGTSFSNSGSLTSTQGGITSSGTSFYNTGNISAYNNITRTGTSFGNSGKMVSTQGSVFNNGRDINKPVVVSPPQQQNPWWSSWWYPRW
;
A
#
# COMPACT_ATOMS: atom_id res chain seq x y z
N MET A 1 -18.83 66.71 -21.46
CA MET A 1 -18.12 65.53 -20.93
C MET A 1 -17.54 64.70 -22.08
N LYS A 2 -16.27 64.90 -22.43
CA LYS A 2 -15.51 63.97 -23.29
C LYS A 2 -14.08 63.93 -22.76
N LYS A 3 -13.65 62.72 -22.38
CA LYS A 3 -12.40 62.39 -21.71
C LYS A 3 -11.19 62.64 -22.62
N VAL A 4 -10.16 63.23 -22.01
CA VAL A 4 -8.82 63.43 -22.57
C VAL A 4 -8.08 62.09 -22.54
N LEU A 5 -7.44 61.72 -23.66
CA LEU A 5 -6.48 60.63 -23.80
C LEU A 5 -5.13 61.26 -24.19
N PRO A 6 -4.02 60.95 -23.49
CA PRO A 6 -2.70 61.22 -24.03
C PRO A 6 -1.96 59.93 -24.43
N ARG A 7 -1.49 59.99 -25.67
CA ARG A 7 -0.13 59.66 -26.17
C ARG A 7 0.52 58.31 -25.79
N LYS A 8 0.63 57.50 -26.85
CA LYS A 8 1.60 56.43 -27.06
C LYS A 8 3.04 56.94 -26.91
N ILE A 9 3.86 56.21 -26.16
CA ILE A 9 5.34 56.25 -26.22
C ILE A 9 5.80 54.87 -26.66
N SER A 10 6.54 54.83 -27.77
CA SER A 10 7.24 53.67 -28.27
C SER A 10 8.51 53.42 -27.47
N CYS A 11 8.75 52.18 -27.07
CA CYS A 11 10.12 51.68 -26.87
C CYS A 11 10.28 50.43 -27.72
N LEU A 12 11.07 50.60 -28.78
CA LEU A 12 11.60 49.59 -29.67
C LEU A 12 12.80 48.96 -28.94
N SER A 13 12.69 47.71 -28.50
CA SER A 13 13.84 46.90 -28.06
C SER A 13 13.90 45.64 -28.92
N ALA A 14 14.86 45.62 -29.82
CA ALA A 14 15.27 44.46 -30.60
C ALA A 14 15.92 43.44 -29.65
N MET A 15 15.30 42.28 -29.50
CA MET A 15 15.90 41.15 -28.80
C MET A 15 16.55 40.24 -29.85
N ILE A 16 17.88 40.33 -29.93
CA ILE A 16 18.71 39.42 -30.71
C ILE A 16 18.59 38.03 -30.08
N MET A 17 17.89 37.13 -30.78
CA MET A 17 17.80 35.72 -30.44
C MET A 17 19.11 35.05 -30.82
N LEU A 18 20.07 35.03 -29.88
CA LEU A 18 21.28 34.23 -30.00
C LEU A 18 20.92 32.78 -29.64
N CYS A 19 20.74 31.94 -30.66
CA CYS A 19 20.68 30.49 -30.50
C CYS A 19 22.03 29.98 -29.98
N VAL A 20 22.19 29.95 -28.66
CA VAL A 20 23.19 29.10 -28.03
C VAL A 20 22.63 27.69 -28.05
N SER A 21 23.10 26.88 -29.01
CA SER A 21 23.01 25.43 -28.94
C SER A 21 23.79 24.96 -27.71
N GLY A 22 23.14 25.01 -26.54
CA GLY A 22 23.60 24.33 -25.35
C GLY A 22 23.47 22.85 -25.61
N GLY A 23 24.60 22.18 -25.83
CA GLY A 23 24.67 20.74 -25.78
C GLY A 23 24.02 20.27 -24.47
N SER A 24 23.06 19.37 -24.60
CA SER A 24 22.50 18.65 -23.46
C SER A 24 23.65 17.97 -22.71
N ALA A 25 23.94 18.47 -21.50
CA ALA A 25 24.78 17.76 -20.56
C ALA A 25 24.09 16.44 -20.24
N PHE A 26 24.63 15.35 -20.78
CA PHE A 26 24.29 14.00 -20.34
C PHE A 26 24.64 13.94 -18.85
N ALA A 27 23.73 13.46 -17.99
CA ALA A 27 24.10 13.15 -16.62
C ALA A 27 25.23 12.11 -16.68
N ASP A 28 26.43 12.50 -16.22
CA ASP A 28 27.64 11.70 -16.35
C ASP A 28 27.44 10.35 -15.64
N THR A 29 27.58 9.27 -16.39
CA THR A 29 27.63 7.92 -15.84
C THR A 29 28.93 7.76 -15.09
N SER A 30 28.88 7.32 -13.83
CA SER A 30 30.06 7.20 -12.98
C SER A 30 30.00 5.92 -12.17
N ILE A 31 30.73 4.89 -12.63
CA ILE A 31 30.86 3.62 -11.92
C ILE A 31 32.33 3.44 -11.56
N VAL A 32 32.63 3.44 -10.26
CA VAL A 32 33.99 3.42 -9.73
C VAL A 32 34.13 2.26 -8.73
N PRO A 33 34.59 1.08 -9.18
CA PRO A 33 34.79 -0.08 -8.32
C PRO A 33 35.98 0.11 -7.37
N VAL A 34 35.88 -0.46 -6.17
CA VAL A 34 36.98 -0.58 -5.23
C VAL A 34 37.74 -1.86 -5.56
N GLY A 35 38.94 -1.73 -6.14
CA GLY A 35 39.83 -2.87 -6.43
C GLY A 35 39.48 -3.69 -7.69
N GLY A 36 38.64 -3.16 -8.59
CA GLY A 36 38.27 -3.78 -9.87
C GLY A 36 38.47 -2.87 -11.08
N ASN A 37 38.28 -3.41 -12.29
CA ASN A 37 38.31 -2.66 -13.55
C ASN A 37 36.89 -2.56 -14.15
N VAL A 38 36.45 -1.36 -14.52
CA VAL A 38 35.31 -1.17 -15.43
C VAL A 38 35.84 -1.16 -16.84
N ASN A 39 35.32 -2.03 -17.70
CA ASN A 39 35.64 -1.99 -19.12
C ASN A 39 34.50 -1.26 -19.83
N LEU A 40 34.82 -0.16 -20.49
CA LEU A 40 33.90 0.46 -21.45
C LEU A 40 33.97 -0.38 -22.74
N THR A 41 32.81 -0.83 -23.24
CA THR A 41 32.72 -1.60 -24.48
C THR A 41 32.12 -0.76 -25.61
N ALA A 42 32.02 -1.35 -26.81
CA ALA A 42 31.34 -0.75 -27.95
C ALA A 42 29.90 -0.35 -27.57
N ASN A 43 29.42 0.79 -28.10
CA ASN A 43 28.15 1.45 -27.76
C ASN A 43 28.14 2.30 -26.47
N ASN A 44 29.30 2.53 -25.84
CA ASN A 44 29.45 3.48 -24.72
C ASN A 44 28.61 3.12 -23.47
N VAL A 45 28.29 1.83 -23.30
CA VAL A 45 27.65 1.28 -22.09
C VAL A 45 28.73 0.72 -21.17
N PRO A 46 28.76 1.09 -19.87
CA PRO A 46 29.69 0.49 -18.92
C PRO A 46 29.42 -0.99 -18.73
N VAL A 47 30.48 -1.80 -18.83
CA VAL A 47 30.44 -3.23 -18.53
C VAL A 47 31.33 -3.51 -17.32
N VAL A 48 30.70 -3.96 -16.24
CA VAL A 48 31.37 -4.34 -15.01
C VAL A 48 31.56 -5.85 -15.02
N ASN A 49 32.82 -6.28 -15.09
CA ASN A 49 33.19 -7.66 -14.81
C ASN A 49 33.07 -7.89 -13.30
N ILE A 50 31.96 -8.49 -12.87
CA ILE A 50 31.72 -8.79 -11.46
C ILE A 50 32.80 -9.71 -10.88
N ASN A 51 32.95 -9.69 -9.57
CA ASN A 51 33.88 -10.56 -8.84
C ASN A 51 33.46 -12.03 -8.91
N GLN A 52 34.42 -12.95 -8.75
CA GLN A 52 34.15 -14.37 -8.58
C GLN A 52 33.16 -14.58 -7.41
N PRO A 53 32.00 -15.22 -7.61
CA PRO A 53 31.11 -15.56 -6.51
C PRO A 53 31.78 -16.49 -5.49
N GLY A 54 31.40 -16.32 -4.21
CA GLY A 54 31.75 -17.24 -3.13
C GLY A 54 31.04 -18.61 -3.27
N GLN A 55 31.28 -19.49 -2.30
CA GLN A 55 30.65 -20.83 -2.26
C GLN A 55 29.11 -20.78 -2.16
N ASP A 56 28.58 -19.65 -1.73
CA ASP A 56 27.15 -19.34 -1.64
C ASP A 56 26.55 -18.83 -2.96
N GLY A 57 27.38 -18.64 -3.99
CA GLY A 57 26.97 -18.08 -5.27
C GLY A 57 26.81 -16.55 -5.24
N VAL A 58 27.29 -15.88 -4.19
CA VAL A 58 27.20 -14.43 -4.04
C VAL A 58 28.48 -13.78 -4.57
N SER A 59 28.34 -12.94 -5.59
CA SER A 59 29.40 -12.03 -6.06
C SER A 59 29.26 -10.69 -5.36
N HIS A 60 30.24 -10.32 -4.53
CA HIS A 60 30.24 -9.06 -3.81
C HIS A 60 31.15 -8.04 -4.49
N ASN A 61 30.55 -6.96 -4.95
CA ASN A 61 31.19 -5.89 -5.70
C ASN A 61 31.04 -4.58 -4.91
N GLN A 62 32.16 -3.93 -4.63
CA GLN A 62 32.20 -2.68 -3.87
C GLN A 62 32.54 -1.51 -4.77
N TYR A 63 31.93 -0.36 -4.50
CA TYR A 63 32.09 0.85 -5.30
C TYR A 63 32.21 2.08 -4.41
N SER A 64 33.01 3.06 -4.83
CA SER A 64 32.97 4.42 -4.28
C SER A 64 31.94 5.30 -4.99
N GLN A 65 31.47 4.91 -6.19
CA GLN A 65 30.34 5.50 -6.89
C GLN A 65 29.71 4.47 -7.83
N PHE A 66 28.38 4.45 -7.95
CA PHE A 66 27.66 3.58 -8.89
C PHE A 66 26.46 4.33 -9.48
N ASP A 67 26.71 5.23 -10.41
CA ASP A 67 25.69 5.97 -11.15
C ASP A 67 25.51 5.37 -12.53
N VAL A 68 24.26 5.08 -12.88
CA VAL A 68 23.87 4.50 -14.16
C VAL A 68 23.23 5.59 -15.00
N GLY A 69 23.82 5.91 -16.15
CA GLY A 69 23.23 6.86 -17.11
C GLY A 69 22.08 6.24 -17.92
N SER A 70 21.51 7.05 -18.81
CA SER A 70 20.36 6.62 -19.62
C SER A 70 20.62 5.47 -20.59
N GLN A 71 21.89 5.25 -20.96
CA GLN A 71 22.31 4.09 -21.76
C GLN A 71 22.33 2.78 -20.96
N GLY A 72 22.17 2.85 -19.63
CA GLY A 72 22.24 1.69 -18.74
C GLY A 72 23.66 1.27 -18.37
N ALA A 73 23.76 0.12 -17.71
CA ALA A 73 25.00 -0.54 -17.33
C ALA A 73 24.84 -2.06 -17.37
N VAL A 74 25.93 -2.78 -17.64
CA VAL A 74 25.93 -4.25 -17.72
C VAL A 74 26.79 -4.83 -16.61
N LEU A 75 26.23 -5.77 -15.87
CA LEU A 75 26.91 -6.66 -14.94
C LEU A 75 27.24 -7.95 -15.71
N ASN A 76 28.51 -8.17 -16.04
CA ASN A 76 28.94 -9.31 -16.85
C ASN A 76 29.03 -10.58 -15.97
N ASN A 77 27.96 -11.38 -15.99
CA ASN A 77 27.86 -12.68 -15.31
C ASN A 77 28.07 -13.86 -16.28
N ALA A 78 28.79 -13.64 -17.38
CA ALA A 78 28.99 -14.65 -18.42
C ALA A 78 30.29 -15.42 -18.23
N GLN A 79 30.22 -16.77 -18.17
CA GLN A 79 31.41 -17.64 -18.17
C GLN A 79 31.98 -17.88 -19.58
N GLY A 80 31.19 -17.61 -20.62
CA GLY A 80 31.58 -17.60 -22.03
C GLY A 80 31.20 -16.28 -22.68
N SER A 81 31.38 -16.15 -24.00
CA SER A 81 30.83 -15.00 -24.74
C SER A 81 29.31 -14.92 -24.56
N ALA A 82 28.79 -13.70 -24.41
CA ALA A 82 27.37 -13.45 -24.23
C ALA A 82 26.90 -12.28 -25.09
N GLN A 83 25.61 -12.27 -25.42
CA GLN A 83 24.97 -11.16 -26.11
C GLN A 83 24.18 -10.33 -25.11
N SER A 84 24.69 -9.15 -24.78
CA SER A 84 23.99 -8.15 -23.97
C SER A 84 23.00 -7.36 -24.83
N GLN A 85 21.83 -7.06 -24.26
CA GLN A 85 20.82 -6.20 -24.86
C GLN A 85 21.28 -4.74 -24.93
N LEU A 86 22.05 -4.28 -23.93
CA LEU A 86 22.53 -2.90 -23.85
C LEU A 86 23.88 -2.69 -24.57
N ALA A 87 24.84 -3.60 -24.38
CA ALA A 87 26.22 -3.48 -24.87
C ALA A 87 26.54 -4.32 -26.13
N GLY A 88 25.61 -5.18 -26.57
CA GLY A 88 25.87 -6.09 -27.70
C GLY A 88 26.76 -7.27 -27.31
N ALA A 89 27.60 -7.72 -28.24
CA ALA A 89 28.47 -8.88 -27.99
C ALA A 89 29.56 -8.53 -26.97
N ILE A 90 29.62 -9.29 -25.88
CA ILE A 90 30.65 -9.15 -24.85
C ILE A 90 31.41 -10.46 -24.66
N ASN A 91 32.68 -10.34 -24.26
CA ASN A 91 33.51 -11.48 -23.91
C ASN A 91 33.12 -12.04 -22.52
N ALA A 92 33.54 -13.28 -22.26
CA ALA A 92 33.45 -13.89 -20.95
C ALA A 92 34.06 -12.99 -19.87
N ASN A 93 33.45 -12.98 -18.69
CA ASN A 93 34.05 -12.37 -17.53
C ASN A 93 35.22 -13.24 -17.04
N PRO A 94 36.47 -12.75 -17.09
CA PRO A 94 37.64 -13.53 -16.70
C PRO A 94 37.66 -13.90 -15.21
N ASN A 95 36.85 -13.23 -14.39
CA ASN A 95 36.76 -13.50 -12.96
C ASN A 95 35.91 -14.73 -12.62
N LEU A 96 35.17 -15.34 -13.57
CA LEU A 96 34.15 -16.36 -13.30
C LEU A 96 34.60 -17.79 -13.62
N SER A 97 35.86 -18.13 -13.33
CA SER A 97 36.43 -19.45 -13.61
C SER A 97 35.77 -20.59 -12.82
N ALA A 98 35.19 -20.31 -11.66
CA ALA A 98 34.54 -21.31 -10.80
C ALA A 98 33.00 -21.31 -10.86
N GLY A 99 32.38 -20.52 -11.74
CA GLY A 99 30.92 -20.44 -11.86
C GLY A 99 30.41 -19.02 -11.97
N ALA A 100 29.23 -18.87 -12.58
CA ALA A 100 28.47 -17.62 -12.56
C ALA A 100 27.82 -17.37 -11.20
N ALA A 101 27.57 -16.10 -10.88
CA ALA A 101 26.89 -15.69 -9.66
C ALA A 101 25.39 -15.98 -9.74
N LYS A 102 24.80 -16.34 -8.59
CA LYS A 102 23.35 -16.38 -8.38
C LYS A 102 22.83 -15.06 -7.84
N VAL A 103 23.66 -14.34 -7.09
CA VAL A 103 23.37 -13.05 -6.49
C VAL A 103 24.55 -12.12 -6.75
N ILE A 104 24.27 -10.91 -7.24
CA ILE A 104 25.27 -9.87 -7.49
C ILE A 104 24.98 -8.71 -6.53
N LEU A 105 25.80 -8.59 -5.49
CA LEU A 105 25.75 -7.48 -4.55
C LEU A 105 26.58 -6.33 -5.10
N ASN A 106 25.95 -5.18 -5.29
CA ASN A 106 26.61 -3.91 -5.57
C ASN A 106 26.49 -3.03 -4.34
N GLU A 107 27.56 -2.96 -3.57
CA GLU A 107 27.64 -2.17 -2.34
C GLU A 107 28.38 -0.86 -2.61
N ILE A 108 27.72 0.26 -2.36
CA ILE A 108 28.28 1.59 -2.57
C ILE A 108 28.63 2.19 -1.22
N ASN A 109 29.92 2.49 -1.03
CA ASN A 109 30.43 3.21 0.12
C ASN A 109 30.75 4.65 -0.28
N SER A 110 29.71 5.48 -0.34
CA SER A 110 29.79 6.90 -0.71
C SER A 110 28.93 7.73 0.23
N SER A 111 29.30 8.99 0.46
CA SER A 111 28.41 9.97 1.10
C SER A 111 27.32 10.47 0.14
N ASP A 112 27.54 10.28 -1.16
CA ASP A 112 26.61 10.71 -2.21
C ASP A 112 25.60 9.61 -2.51
N LYS A 113 24.43 10.05 -2.97
CA LYS A 113 23.38 9.14 -3.44
C LYS A 113 23.79 8.50 -4.76
N THR A 114 23.32 7.27 -4.96
CA THR A 114 23.38 6.60 -6.27
C THR A 114 22.29 7.17 -7.19
N LEU A 115 22.67 7.55 -8.41
CA LEU A 115 21.74 8.00 -9.46
C LEU A 115 21.54 6.89 -10.50
N LEU A 116 20.32 6.39 -10.60
CA LEU A 116 19.94 5.34 -11.56
C LEU A 116 19.01 5.91 -12.63
N ASN A 117 19.58 6.28 -13.78
CA ASN A 117 18.87 6.89 -14.90
C ASN A 117 18.60 5.92 -16.07
N GLY A 118 18.92 4.63 -15.91
CA GLY A 118 18.78 3.61 -16.94
C GLY A 118 18.80 2.18 -16.39
N MET A 119 18.71 1.22 -17.29
CA MET A 119 18.59 -0.21 -16.95
C MET A 119 19.94 -0.80 -16.47
N ILE A 120 19.88 -1.71 -15.52
CA ILE A 120 21.00 -2.58 -15.12
C ILE A 120 20.74 -3.97 -15.69
N GLU A 121 21.59 -4.42 -16.60
CA GLU A 121 21.49 -5.73 -17.23
C GLU A 121 22.45 -6.74 -16.62
N VAL A 122 21.99 -7.97 -16.36
CA VAL A 122 22.88 -9.11 -16.12
C VAL A 122 23.14 -9.82 -17.45
N ALA A 123 24.36 -9.73 -17.97
CA ALA A 123 24.74 -10.46 -19.17
C ALA A 123 25.19 -11.88 -18.83
N GLY A 124 24.78 -12.87 -19.64
CA GLY A 124 25.06 -14.28 -19.37
C GLY A 124 23.99 -14.91 -18.47
N GLN A 125 24.43 -15.61 -17.42
CA GLN A 125 23.50 -16.33 -16.55
C GLN A 125 22.66 -15.37 -15.69
N LYS A 126 21.34 -15.57 -15.68
CA LYS A 126 20.39 -14.81 -14.85
C LYS A 126 20.79 -14.88 -13.37
N ALA A 127 20.72 -13.75 -12.68
CA ALA A 127 21.04 -13.61 -11.26
C ALA A 127 20.11 -12.61 -10.57
N ASP A 128 20.09 -12.62 -9.25
CA ASP A 128 19.53 -11.53 -8.45
C ASP A 128 20.52 -10.37 -8.39
N VAL A 129 20.01 -9.14 -8.38
CA VAL A 129 20.82 -7.92 -8.36
C VAL A 129 20.40 -7.05 -7.19
N ILE A 130 21.37 -6.68 -6.35
CA ILE A 130 21.16 -5.78 -5.23
C ILE A 130 22.02 -4.54 -5.45
N VAL A 131 21.41 -3.37 -5.30
CA VAL A 131 22.08 -2.07 -5.27
C VAL A 131 21.87 -1.45 -3.89
N ALA A 132 22.93 -1.37 -3.11
CA ALA A 132 22.91 -0.93 -1.73
C ALA A 132 23.73 0.34 -1.55
N ASN A 133 23.06 1.44 -1.22
CA ASN A 133 23.71 2.70 -0.86
C ASN A 133 22.99 3.35 0.32
N ARG A 134 23.63 3.37 1.49
CA ARG A 134 23.09 3.95 2.73
C ARG A 134 22.76 5.43 2.62
N SER A 135 23.47 6.16 1.77
CA SER A 135 23.27 7.60 1.55
C SER A 135 21.98 7.89 0.77
N GLY A 136 21.46 6.90 0.04
CA GLY A 136 20.21 6.96 -0.70
C GLY A 136 20.37 6.61 -2.18
N ILE A 137 19.23 6.42 -2.84
CA ILE A 137 19.16 6.07 -4.26
C ILE A 137 18.08 6.94 -4.92
N THR A 138 18.40 7.50 -6.08
CA THR A 138 17.42 8.16 -6.95
C THR A 138 17.22 7.33 -8.21
N CYS A 139 15.97 7.01 -8.54
CA CYS A 139 15.60 6.26 -9.73
C CYS A 139 14.78 7.14 -10.69
N ASN A 140 15.31 7.31 -11.91
CA ASN A 140 14.68 8.04 -13.00
C ASN A 140 14.81 7.28 -14.31
N GLY A 141 13.95 6.29 -14.52
CA GLY A 141 14.06 5.36 -15.65
C GLY A 141 14.94 4.16 -15.36
N CYS A 142 15.20 3.88 -14.08
CA CYS A 142 15.94 2.69 -13.67
C CYS A 142 15.09 1.41 -13.86
N GLY A 143 15.76 0.27 -13.88
CA GLY A 143 15.13 -1.05 -13.94
C GLY A 143 16.17 -2.14 -14.12
N PHE A 144 15.71 -3.38 -14.25
CA PHE A 144 16.60 -4.55 -14.36
C PHE A 144 16.29 -5.37 -15.63
N ILE A 145 17.31 -6.02 -16.18
CA ILE A 145 17.20 -6.92 -17.34
C ILE A 145 17.89 -8.25 -17.00
N ASN A 146 17.23 -9.36 -17.34
CA ASN A 146 17.71 -10.72 -17.07
C ASN A 146 18.00 -10.93 -15.57
N THR A 147 17.06 -10.49 -14.72
CA THR A 147 17.22 -10.53 -13.25
C THR A 147 16.08 -11.33 -12.62
N GLY A 148 16.39 -12.15 -11.61
CA GLY A 148 15.35 -12.82 -10.81
C GLY A 148 14.67 -11.81 -9.89
N THR A 149 15.41 -11.40 -8.88
CA THR A 149 15.05 -10.37 -7.91
C THR A 149 15.95 -9.15 -8.05
N GLY A 150 15.36 -7.99 -8.28
CA GLY A 150 16.03 -6.69 -8.22
C GLY A 150 15.76 -6.01 -6.88
N VAL A 151 16.80 -5.62 -6.14
CA VAL A 151 16.67 -4.92 -4.85
C VAL A 151 17.35 -3.56 -4.92
N LEU A 152 16.60 -2.51 -4.59
CA LEU A 152 17.15 -1.20 -4.29
C LEU A 152 17.06 -0.98 -2.77
N THR A 153 18.19 -0.73 -2.12
CA THR A 153 18.20 -0.58 -0.67
C THR A 153 19.13 0.49 -0.14
N THR A 154 18.73 1.11 0.98
CA THR A 154 19.61 1.93 1.81
C THR A 154 20.11 1.18 3.05
N GLY A 155 19.79 -0.11 3.15
CA GLY A 155 20.26 -0.99 4.21
C GLY A 155 21.74 -1.28 4.07
N GLU A 156 22.43 -1.34 5.20
CA GLU A 156 23.77 -1.91 5.30
C GLU A 156 23.68 -3.42 5.09
N LEU A 157 24.45 -3.96 4.14
CA LEU A 157 24.48 -5.40 3.89
C LEU A 157 25.09 -6.12 5.10
N GLN A 158 24.41 -7.16 5.56
CA GLN A 158 24.81 -7.93 6.75
C GLN A 158 25.45 -9.24 6.32
N PHE A 159 26.52 -9.61 7.00
CA PHE A 159 27.26 -10.84 6.76
C PHE A 159 27.51 -11.60 8.06
N LYS A 160 27.45 -12.94 7.98
CA LYS A 160 27.89 -13.84 9.05
C LYS A 160 28.78 -14.90 8.45
N ASP A 161 29.98 -15.09 8.98
CA ASP A 161 30.95 -16.06 8.43
C ASP A 161 31.20 -15.88 6.91
N LYS A 162 31.26 -14.61 6.46
CA LYS A 162 31.38 -14.17 5.05
C LYS A 162 30.17 -14.49 4.15
N GLN A 163 29.09 -15.00 4.72
CA GLN A 163 27.84 -15.29 4.01
C GLN A 163 26.91 -14.10 4.12
N PHE A 164 26.28 -13.72 3.01
CA PHE A 164 25.27 -12.66 3.01
C PHE A 164 24.00 -13.12 3.75
N THR A 165 23.59 -12.38 4.79
CA THR A 165 22.46 -12.77 5.64
C THR A 165 21.28 -11.82 5.58
N GLY A 166 21.47 -10.60 5.09
CA GLY A 166 20.38 -9.66 4.88
C GLY A 166 20.78 -8.20 4.97
N TYR A 167 19.85 -7.38 5.44
CA TYR A 167 19.93 -5.92 5.36
C TYR A 167 19.65 -5.32 6.75
N ASN A 168 20.40 -4.29 7.12
CA ASN A 168 20.12 -3.48 8.30
C ASN A 168 19.84 -2.03 7.88
N VAL A 169 18.57 -1.65 7.89
CA VAL A 169 18.06 -0.35 7.46
C VAL A 169 17.97 0.58 8.65
N THR A 170 18.79 1.64 8.62
CA THR A 170 18.83 2.64 9.69
C THR A 170 18.51 4.05 9.21
N ASP A 171 18.99 4.40 8.01
CA ASP A 171 18.81 5.70 7.38
C ASP A 171 18.74 5.56 5.84
N GLY A 172 18.65 6.69 5.14
CA GLY A 172 18.69 6.80 3.69
C GLY A 172 17.29 6.81 3.06
N THR A 173 17.16 7.59 1.99
CA THR A 173 15.91 7.71 1.23
C THR A 173 16.07 7.15 -0.17
N ILE A 174 15.08 6.39 -0.63
CA ILE A 174 14.94 6.05 -2.06
C ILE A 174 13.90 6.97 -2.67
N THR A 175 14.25 7.64 -3.77
CA THR A 175 13.36 8.56 -4.48
C THR A 175 13.13 8.08 -5.91
N PHE A 176 11.87 7.96 -6.31
CA PHE A 176 11.47 7.69 -7.68
C PHE A 176 10.95 8.98 -8.31
N GLU A 177 11.55 9.41 -9.41
CA GLU A 177 11.23 10.67 -10.09
C GLU A 177 11.34 10.52 -11.60
N GLY A 178 10.91 11.55 -12.34
CA GLY A 178 10.94 11.54 -13.81
C GLY A 178 10.23 10.32 -14.40
N LYS A 179 10.98 9.42 -15.05
CA LYS A 179 10.45 8.18 -15.64
C LYS A 179 10.13 7.10 -14.60
N GLY A 180 10.63 7.24 -13.36
CA GLY A 180 10.42 6.29 -12.28
C GLY A 180 11.04 4.90 -12.53
N LEU A 181 10.56 3.87 -11.85
CA LEU A 181 11.04 2.49 -12.04
C LEU A 181 10.31 1.82 -13.21
N GLN A 182 11.08 1.32 -14.17
CA GLN A 182 10.59 0.55 -15.29
C GLN A 182 10.42 -0.93 -14.91
N LYS A 183 9.35 -1.55 -15.43
CA LYS A 183 9.03 -2.96 -15.15
C LYS A 183 10.18 -3.93 -15.48
N GLY A 184 10.94 -3.64 -16.54
CA GLY A 184 12.11 -4.42 -16.95
C GLY A 184 11.83 -5.89 -17.27
N ASP A 185 12.91 -6.65 -17.42
CA ASP A 185 12.89 -8.11 -17.41
C ASP A 185 13.37 -8.61 -16.04
N VAL A 186 12.49 -8.44 -15.05
CA VAL A 186 12.68 -8.88 -13.67
C VAL A 186 11.40 -9.47 -13.11
N ASP A 187 11.50 -10.53 -12.30
CA ASP A 187 10.32 -11.24 -11.79
C ASP A 187 9.81 -10.63 -10.49
N TYR A 188 10.73 -10.21 -9.63
CA TYR A 188 10.42 -9.63 -8.33
C TYR A 188 11.27 -8.38 -8.08
N THR A 189 10.66 -7.33 -7.55
CA THR A 189 11.38 -6.11 -7.16
C THR A 189 11.11 -5.78 -5.71
N ALA A 190 12.17 -5.48 -4.98
CA ALA A 190 12.08 -4.98 -3.61
C ALA A 190 12.72 -3.60 -3.49
N VAL A 191 12.02 -2.71 -2.80
CA VAL A 191 12.51 -1.40 -2.37
C VAL A 191 12.56 -1.43 -0.86
N ILE A 192 13.75 -1.19 -0.29
CA ILE A 192 14.00 -1.40 1.13
C ILE A 192 14.79 -0.21 1.68
N ALA A 193 14.11 0.72 2.34
CA ALA A 193 14.74 1.97 2.78
C ALA A 193 14.22 2.47 4.12
N ARG A 194 14.91 3.46 4.70
CA ARG A 194 14.38 4.16 5.87
C ARG A 194 13.13 4.93 5.50
N ALA A 195 13.17 5.65 4.37
CA ALA A 195 12.03 6.37 3.80
C ALA A 195 12.02 6.25 2.27
N GLU A 196 10.83 6.37 1.68
CA GLU A 196 10.61 6.22 0.25
C GLU A 196 9.71 7.34 -0.29
N ASN A 197 10.20 8.05 -1.30
CA ASN A 197 9.46 9.11 -1.99
C ASN A 197 9.07 8.63 -3.39
N ILE A 198 7.78 8.46 -3.63
CA ILE A 198 7.24 7.98 -4.90
C ILE A 198 6.66 9.18 -5.65
N ASN A 199 7.51 9.86 -6.43
CA ASN A 199 7.12 11.04 -7.22
C ASN A 199 6.89 10.74 -8.70
N ALA A 200 7.11 9.49 -9.12
CA ALA A 200 6.87 8.97 -10.46
C ALA A 200 6.35 7.53 -10.39
N ALA A 201 6.01 6.95 -11.54
CA ALA A 201 5.51 5.58 -11.62
C ALA A 201 6.58 4.56 -11.20
N VAL A 202 6.19 3.62 -10.33
CA VAL A 202 6.97 2.44 -9.96
C VAL A 202 6.28 1.22 -10.56
N GLN A 203 6.84 0.69 -11.64
CA GLN A 203 6.26 -0.43 -12.37
C GLN A 203 7.02 -1.72 -12.06
N ALA A 204 6.32 -2.81 -11.73
CA ALA A 204 6.93 -4.11 -11.45
C ALA A 204 6.01 -5.27 -11.85
N LYS A 205 6.54 -6.50 -11.92
CA LYS A 205 5.70 -7.71 -11.97
C LYS A 205 5.14 -8.02 -10.57
N SER A 206 6.02 -8.10 -9.58
CA SER A 206 5.68 -8.20 -8.15
C SER A 206 6.54 -7.20 -7.38
N LEU A 207 5.92 -6.44 -6.48
CA LEU A 207 6.58 -5.38 -5.72
C LEU A 207 6.50 -5.63 -4.22
N LEU A 208 7.65 -5.58 -3.57
CA LEU A 208 7.79 -5.44 -2.13
C LEU A 208 8.32 -4.05 -1.78
N VAL A 209 7.64 -3.39 -0.87
CA VAL A 209 8.07 -2.11 -0.28
C VAL A 209 8.24 -2.31 1.21
N LEU A 210 9.45 -2.06 1.70
CA LEU A 210 9.83 -2.18 3.11
C LEU A 210 10.41 -0.85 3.60
N ALA A 211 9.58 -0.05 4.27
CA ALA A 211 9.98 1.26 4.79
C ALA A 211 10.05 1.26 6.33
N GLY A 212 11.06 1.93 6.87
CA GLY A 212 11.30 2.09 8.31
C GLY A 212 12.60 1.44 8.80
N LYS A 213 12.91 1.62 10.09
CA LYS A 213 14.13 1.06 10.73
C LYS A 213 13.93 -0.44 10.95
N LYS A 214 14.67 -1.27 10.23
CA LYS A 214 14.41 -2.72 10.16
C LYS A 214 15.68 -3.52 9.91
N THR A 215 15.70 -4.74 10.42
CA THR A 215 16.52 -5.80 9.84
C THR A 215 15.65 -6.66 8.93
N VAL A 216 16.19 -7.08 7.80
CA VAL A 216 15.48 -7.89 6.79
C VAL A 216 16.39 -9.05 6.40
N THR A 217 15.86 -10.27 6.28
CA THR A 217 16.65 -11.44 5.84
C THR A 217 16.98 -11.35 4.34
N ALA A 218 18.07 -12.00 3.93
CA ALA A 218 18.53 -11.99 2.53
C ALA A 218 17.46 -12.47 1.53
N ASP A 219 16.62 -13.42 1.94
CA ASP A 219 15.50 -13.98 1.16
C ASP A 219 14.24 -13.10 1.15
N LEU A 220 14.25 -11.97 1.86
CA LEU A 220 13.17 -10.98 1.96
C LEU A 220 11.88 -11.51 2.63
N THR A 221 11.92 -12.70 3.24
CA THR A 221 10.72 -13.32 3.83
C THR A 221 10.44 -12.87 5.26
N ARG A 222 11.46 -12.36 5.97
CA ARG A 222 11.36 -11.96 7.37
C ARG A 222 11.96 -10.56 7.56
N TYR A 223 11.29 -9.78 8.40
CA TYR A 223 11.82 -8.53 8.90
C TYR A 223 11.55 -8.39 10.39
N THR A 224 12.37 -7.63 11.09
CA THR A 224 12.09 -7.17 12.46
C THR A 224 12.29 -5.67 12.54
N ASN A 225 11.39 -4.98 13.24
CA ASN A 225 11.60 -3.58 13.52
C ASN A 225 12.76 -3.42 14.50
N VAL A 226 13.64 -2.47 14.20
CA VAL A 226 14.71 -2.06 15.11
C VAL A 226 14.14 -0.95 16.00
N ASP A 227 14.43 -1.01 17.30
CA ASP A 227 13.97 0.01 18.24
C ASP A 227 14.52 1.38 17.88
N ASN A 228 13.63 2.37 17.82
CA ASN A 228 13.99 3.74 17.52
C ASN A 228 13.99 4.59 18.80
N LYS A 229 15.18 5.01 19.24
CA LYS A 229 15.36 6.05 20.27
C LYS A 229 15.43 7.46 19.67
N ASP A 230 15.54 7.56 18.34
CA ASP A 230 15.64 8.82 17.61
C ASP A 230 14.28 9.27 17.08
N LYS A 231 14.20 10.52 16.60
CA LYS A 231 13.01 10.99 15.87
C LYS A 231 12.84 10.16 14.59
N SER A 232 11.68 9.53 14.46
CA SER A 232 11.22 8.95 13.20
C SER A 232 11.05 10.01 12.11
N PRO A 233 11.22 9.66 10.81
CA PRO A 233 10.66 10.43 9.72
C PRO A 233 9.17 10.72 9.96
N GLU A 234 8.70 11.87 9.50
CA GLU A 234 7.27 12.20 9.58
C GLU A 234 6.43 11.26 8.72
N VAL A 235 6.99 10.79 7.60
CA VAL A 235 6.39 9.85 6.65
C VAL A 235 7.42 8.81 6.20
N LEU A 236 7.06 7.53 6.23
CA LEU A 236 7.93 6.43 5.77
C LEU A 236 7.78 6.17 4.27
N VAL A 237 6.54 6.20 3.76
CA VAL A 237 6.24 6.10 2.32
C VAL A 237 5.34 7.26 1.93
N ASP A 238 5.84 8.14 1.07
CA ASP A 238 5.11 9.29 0.56
C ASP A 238 4.88 9.14 -0.95
N VAL A 239 3.63 8.90 -1.33
CA VAL A 239 3.21 8.80 -2.73
C VAL A 239 2.58 10.11 -3.15
N SER A 240 3.24 10.82 -4.06
CA SER A 240 2.75 12.11 -4.57
C SER A 240 1.60 11.92 -5.56
N GLN A 241 0.91 13.00 -5.92
CA GLN A 241 -0.17 12.96 -6.92
C GLN A 241 0.31 12.55 -8.32
N LEU A 242 1.59 12.76 -8.62
CA LEU A 242 2.22 12.36 -9.89
C LEU A 242 2.85 10.95 -9.81
N GLY A 243 2.98 10.42 -8.60
CA GLY A 243 3.53 9.10 -8.35
C GLY A 243 2.48 7.99 -8.34
N GLY A 244 2.96 6.77 -8.40
CA GLY A 244 2.13 5.60 -8.13
C GLY A 244 2.89 4.30 -8.23
N MET A 245 2.40 3.26 -7.58
CA MET A 245 2.92 1.91 -7.66
C MET A 245 1.97 1.05 -8.48
N TYR A 246 2.50 0.38 -9.51
CA TYR A 246 1.75 -0.42 -10.47
C TYR A 246 2.43 -1.78 -10.63
N ALA A 247 1.85 -2.82 -10.04
CA ALA A 247 2.43 -4.16 -10.14
C ALA A 247 1.35 -5.24 -10.25
N GLY A 248 1.68 -6.46 -10.64
CA GLY A 248 0.73 -7.58 -10.56
C GLY A 248 0.30 -7.83 -9.10
N LYS A 249 1.27 -7.74 -8.18
CA LYS A 249 1.11 -7.88 -6.73
C LYS A 249 1.90 -6.80 -6.00
N ILE A 250 1.32 -6.25 -4.92
CA ILE A 250 2.01 -5.31 -4.02
C ILE A 250 1.95 -5.85 -2.59
N ASN A 251 3.11 -5.95 -1.94
CA ASN A 251 3.24 -6.09 -0.48
C ASN A 251 3.97 -4.86 0.07
N LEU A 252 3.27 -4.00 0.78
CA LEU A 252 3.81 -2.76 1.32
C LEU A 252 3.78 -2.80 2.85
N ILE A 253 4.96 -2.68 3.45
CA ILE A 253 5.16 -2.66 4.89
C ILE A 253 5.82 -1.34 5.26
N ALA A 254 5.06 -0.44 5.89
CA ALA A 254 5.52 0.87 6.34
C ALA A 254 5.24 1.02 7.83
N ASN A 255 6.11 0.47 8.66
CA ASN A 255 6.02 0.61 10.11
C ASN A 255 7.42 0.60 10.74
N GLU A 256 7.54 1.16 11.93
CA GLU A 256 8.76 1.11 12.72
C GLU A 256 8.41 1.11 14.21
N ASN A 257 9.30 0.57 15.05
CA ASN A 257 9.19 0.75 16.48
C ASN A 257 9.66 2.16 16.82
N GLY A 258 8.98 2.85 17.74
CA GLY A 258 9.46 4.15 18.23
C GLY A 258 8.57 4.70 19.33
N VAL A 259 9.18 5.46 20.24
CA VAL A 259 8.46 6.30 21.19
C VAL A 259 8.08 7.59 20.47
N GLY A 260 6.80 7.76 20.15
CA GLY A 260 6.28 9.05 19.71
C GLY A 260 6.42 10.05 20.85
N VAL A 261 7.55 10.77 20.94
CA VAL A 261 7.76 11.83 21.95
C VAL A 261 6.94 13.09 21.63
N ASN A 262 6.16 13.06 20.55
CA ASN A 262 5.28 14.16 20.15
C ASN A 262 3.85 13.64 20.00
N ASN A 263 2.89 14.38 20.55
CA ASN A 263 1.43 14.15 20.48
C ASN A 263 0.84 14.20 19.05
N ASN A 264 1.65 14.15 17.99
CA ASN A 264 1.18 14.14 16.61
C ASN A 264 1.25 12.70 16.07
N PRO A 265 0.14 12.09 15.62
CA PRO A 265 0.16 10.73 15.11
C PRO A 265 1.10 10.65 13.88
N GLN A 266 2.15 9.84 13.97
CA GLN A 266 3.04 9.60 12.83
C GLN A 266 2.24 8.98 11.68
N ILE A 267 2.41 9.51 10.47
CA ILE A 267 1.79 9.00 9.26
C ILE A 267 2.79 8.06 8.60
N SER A 268 2.59 6.75 8.61
CA SER A 268 3.58 5.86 7.99
C SER A 268 3.45 5.81 6.47
N LEU A 269 2.21 5.76 5.96
CA LEU A 269 1.92 5.84 4.54
C LEU A 269 1.03 7.06 4.26
N ARG A 270 1.51 7.97 3.41
CA ARG A 270 0.72 9.03 2.81
C ARG A 270 0.54 8.73 1.32
N ASN A 271 -0.68 8.44 0.90
CA ASN A 271 -1.00 8.18 -0.49
C ASN A 271 -1.83 9.31 -1.10
N LYS A 272 -1.25 10.09 -2.01
CA LYS A 272 -1.95 11.08 -2.85
C LYS A 272 -2.04 10.66 -4.32
N GLY A 273 -1.28 9.64 -4.72
CA GLY A 273 -1.27 9.09 -6.07
C GLY A 273 -2.04 7.77 -6.14
N GLU A 274 -1.44 6.76 -6.74
CA GLU A 274 -2.09 5.44 -6.90
C GLU A 274 -1.24 4.27 -6.37
N LEU A 275 -1.89 3.33 -5.69
CA LEU A 275 -1.38 1.99 -5.42
C LEU A 275 -2.30 1.00 -6.13
N VAL A 276 -1.83 0.38 -7.22
CA VAL A 276 -2.66 -0.44 -8.10
C VAL A 276 -2.02 -1.80 -8.33
N THR A 277 -2.79 -2.85 -8.06
CA THR A 277 -2.43 -4.20 -8.52
C THR A 277 -3.19 -4.61 -9.77
N ASP A 278 -2.50 -5.25 -10.72
CA ASP A 278 -3.07 -5.83 -11.93
C ASP A 278 -3.18 -7.36 -11.79
N GLY A 279 -4.35 -7.81 -11.33
CA GLY A 279 -4.73 -9.23 -11.32
C GLY A 279 -4.46 -10.02 -10.04
N ASP A 280 -3.60 -9.55 -9.12
CA ASP A 280 -3.35 -10.23 -7.83
C ASP A 280 -3.60 -9.29 -6.64
N ASN A 281 -3.26 -9.76 -5.45
CA ASN A 281 -3.61 -9.18 -4.18
C ASN A 281 -2.74 -7.97 -3.83
N LEU A 282 -3.33 -7.05 -3.07
CA LEU A 282 -2.64 -5.96 -2.40
C LEU A 282 -2.61 -6.24 -0.90
N ILE A 283 -1.42 -6.27 -0.32
CA ILE A 283 -1.22 -6.40 1.13
C ILE A 283 -0.55 -5.11 1.62
N LEU A 284 -1.18 -4.45 2.58
CA LEU A 284 -0.74 -3.20 3.17
C LEU A 284 -0.64 -3.36 4.69
N THR A 285 0.56 -3.25 5.24
CA THR A 285 0.80 -3.22 6.69
C THR A 285 1.50 -1.93 7.07
N ALA A 286 0.84 -1.04 7.82
CA ALA A 286 1.42 0.24 8.19
C ALA A 286 0.97 0.71 9.56
N THR A 287 1.74 1.52 10.29
CA THR A 287 1.28 2.03 11.60
C THR A 287 0.08 2.97 11.43
N SER A 288 0.15 3.87 10.44
CA SER A 288 -0.93 4.80 10.10
C SER A 288 -0.97 5.03 8.60
N VAL A 289 -2.17 5.09 8.03
CA VAL A 289 -2.42 5.29 6.61
C VAL A 289 -3.31 6.52 6.41
N VAL A 290 -2.84 7.47 5.61
CA VAL A 290 -3.64 8.57 5.08
C VAL A 290 -3.78 8.36 3.59
N ASN A 291 -4.97 7.98 3.15
CA ASN A 291 -5.30 7.80 1.73
C ASN A 291 -6.13 8.98 1.23
N GLN A 292 -5.53 9.79 0.34
CA GLN A 292 -6.17 10.89 -0.40
C GLN A 292 -6.27 10.57 -1.91
N GLY A 293 -5.49 9.58 -2.37
CA GLY A 293 -5.49 9.08 -3.74
C GLY A 293 -6.27 7.78 -3.89
N LYS A 294 -5.70 6.82 -4.61
CA LYS A 294 -6.34 5.55 -4.97
C LYS A 294 -5.54 4.36 -4.46
N ILE A 295 -6.22 3.41 -3.84
CA ILE A 295 -5.71 2.07 -3.52
C ILE A 295 -6.65 1.09 -4.21
N THR A 296 -6.17 0.34 -5.20
CA THR A 296 -6.98 -0.59 -5.98
C THR A 296 -6.28 -1.93 -6.08
N SER A 297 -6.95 -2.97 -5.60
CA SER A 297 -6.52 -4.35 -5.82
C SER A 297 -7.24 -4.97 -7.01
N GLY A 298 -6.46 -5.56 -7.92
CA GLY A 298 -6.92 -6.40 -9.02
C GLY A 298 -7.63 -7.68 -8.54
N ALA A 299 -7.37 -8.13 -7.31
CA ALA A 299 -8.04 -9.24 -6.64
C ALA A 299 -8.52 -8.80 -5.23
N SER A 300 -8.04 -9.46 -4.17
CA SER A 300 -8.35 -9.08 -2.79
C SER A 300 -7.38 -8.03 -2.23
N ALA A 301 -7.85 -7.19 -1.32
CA ALA A 301 -7.04 -6.23 -0.58
C ALA A 301 -7.05 -6.57 0.91
N ALA A 302 -5.88 -6.64 1.53
CA ALA A 302 -5.71 -6.79 2.97
C ALA A 302 -4.97 -5.58 3.53
N ILE A 303 -5.64 -4.80 4.38
CA ILE A 303 -5.10 -3.59 5.01
C ILE A 303 -5.05 -3.79 6.52
N GLN A 304 -3.85 -3.78 7.08
CA GLN A 304 -3.59 -3.86 8.52
C GLN A 304 -2.92 -2.57 8.99
N THR A 305 -3.60 -1.80 9.85
CA THR A 305 -3.02 -0.54 10.35
C THR A 305 -3.60 -0.09 11.69
N THR A 306 -2.90 0.71 12.49
CA THR A 306 -3.50 1.24 13.73
C THR A 306 -4.53 2.32 13.42
N ALA A 307 -4.27 3.18 12.44
CA ALA A 307 -5.18 4.25 12.04
C ALA A 307 -5.30 4.33 10.52
N LEU A 308 -6.54 4.32 10.01
CA LEU A 308 -6.85 4.51 8.60
C LEU A 308 -7.72 5.75 8.43
N ASN A 309 -7.17 6.81 7.84
CA ASN A 309 -7.91 8.00 7.42
C ASN A 309 -8.04 7.97 5.89
N ASN A 310 -9.26 7.71 5.41
CA ASN A 310 -9.56 7.60 3.99
C ASN A 310 -10.41 8.78 3.50
N SER A 311 -9.82 9.66 2.71
CA SER A 311 -10.52 10.66 1.89
C SER A 311 -10.35 10.42 0.38
N GLY A 312 -9.75 9.29 0.02
CA GLY A 312 -9.58 8.78 -1.33
C GLY A 312 -10.43 7.55 -1.63
N ASP A 313 -10.00 6.76 -2.60
CA ASP A 313 -10.69 5.54 -3.01
C ASP A 313 -9.89 4.30 -2.57
N ILE A 314 -10.55 3.39 -1.86
CA ILE A 314 -10.05 2.04 -1.57
C ILE A 314 -10.98 1.04 -2.27
N LYS A 315 -10.43 0.22 -3.15
CA LYS A 315 -11.19 -0.76 -3.93
C LYS A 315 -10.50 -2.12 -3.95
N ALA A 316 -11.26 -3.18 -3.73
CA ALA A 316 -10.85 -4.56 -4.03
C ALA A 316 -11.79 -5.17 -5.08
N ASN A 317 -11.24 -5.77 -6.13
CA ASN A 317 -12.04 -6.44 -7.15
C ASN A 317 -12.63 -7.79 -6.71
N ASP A 318 -12.24 -8.31 -5.55
CA ASP A 318 -12.87 -9.47 -4.91
C ASP A 318 -13.23 -9.17 -3.44
N ILE A 319 -12.30 -9.42 -2.50
CA ILE A 319 -12.56 -9.22 -1.07
C ILE A 319 -11.71 -8.08 -0.50
N ALA A 320 -12.32 -7.20 0.31
CA ALA A 320 -11.59 -6.24 1.13
C ALA A 320 -11.59 -6.69 2.60
N TYR A 321 -10.40 -6.87 3.16
CA TYR A 321 -10.16 -7.07 4.59
C TYR A 321 -9.45 -5.85 5.16
N ILE A 322 -10.09 -5.15 6.07
CA ILE A 322 -9.51 -3.99 6.76
C ILE A 322 -9.51 -4.29 8.25
N ASN A 323 -8.32 -4.35 8.84
CA ASN A 323 -8.14 -4.51 10.27
C ASN A 323 -7.43 -3.27 10.82
N THR A 324 -8.11 -2.51 11.67
CA THR A 324 -7.57 -1.27 12.20
C THR A 324 -8.09 -0.85 13.55
N THR A 325 -7.31 -0.18 14.39
CA THR A 325 -7.87 0.34 15.65
C THR A 325 -8.88 1.46 15.39
N SER A 326 -8.57 2.40 14.48
CA SER A 326 -9.44 3.54 14.16
C SER A 326 -9.58 3.72 12.65
N LEU A 327 -10.81 3.64 12.15
CA LEU A 327 -11.16 3.95 10.76
C LEU A 327 -11.98 5.24 10.70
N GLN A 328 -11.48 6.23 9.94
CA GLN A 328 -12.27 7.37 9.50
C GLN A 328 -12.39 7.32 7.97
N ASN A 329 -13.62 7.23 7.48
CA ASN A 329 -13.91 7.23 6.06
C ASN A 329 -14.73 8.46 5.66
N GLU A 330 -14.20 9.23 4.72
CA GLU A 330 -14.81 10.44 4.15
C GLU A 330 -15.11 10.31 2.66
N LYS A 331 -14.65 9.23 2.01
CA LYS A 331 -14.91 8.94 0.60
C LYS A 331 -15.18 7.44 0.42
N ASN A 332 -14.54 6.72 -0.51
CA ASN A 332 -15.01 5.39 -0.91
C ASN A 332 -14.14 4.27 -0.34
N ILE A 333 -14.79 3.27 0.27
CA ILE A 333 -14.23 1.95 0.53
C ILE A 333 -15.17 0.94 -0.12
N SER A 334 -14.65 0.13 -1.04
CA SER A 334 -15.48 -0.79 -1.81
C SER A 334 -14.81 -2.13 -2.03
N SER A 335 -15.64 -3.17 -2.12
CA SER A 335 -15.25 -4.44 -2.70
C SER A 335 -16.32 -4.98 -3.63
N ASN A 336 -15.91 -5.84 -4.56
CA ASN A 336 -16.87 -6.47 -5.45
C ASN A 336 -17.71 -7.53 -4.73
N ASN A 337 -17.07 -8.42 -3.96
CA ASN A 337 -17.72 -9.62 -3.42
C ASN A 337 -17.97 -9.50 -1.91
N LYS A 338 -16.92 -9.41 -1.08
CA LYS A 338 -17.07 -9.36 0.39
C LYS A 338 -16.28 -8.20 0.99
N LEU A 339 -16.84 -7.54 1.99
CA LEU A 339 -16.17 -6.47 2.72
C LEU A 339 -16.18 -6.77 4.21
N ASN A 340 -14.99 -6.92 4.81
CA ASN A 340 -14.83 -7.14 6.24
C ASN A 340 -14.02 -6.00 6.83
N ILE A 341 -14.62 -5.23 7.73
CA ILE A 341 -13.92 -4.25 8.54
C ILE A 341 -13.94 -4.73 9.99
N ASN A 342 -12.75 -4.92 10.57
CA ASN A 342 -12.56 -5.14 11.99
C ASN A 342 -11.88 -3.91 12.58
N SER A 343 -12.51 -3.25 13.55
CA SER A 343 -11.92 -2.12 14.23
C SER A 343 -12.32 -1.93 15.69
N THR A 344 -11.63 -1.04 16.40
CA THR A 344 -12.16 -0.54 17.68
C THR A 344 -13.16 0.57 17.43
N SER A 345 -12.83 1.49 16.52
CA SER A 345 -13.70 2.60 16.10
C SER A 345 -13.86 2.61 14.59
N LEU A 346 -15.10 2.71 14.11
CA LEU A 346 -15.45 2.97 12.72
C LEU A 346 -16.31 4.23 12.66
N ALA A 347 -15.80 5.26 11.99
CA ALA A 347 -16.54 6.48 11.68
C ALA A 347 -16.64 6.66 10.17
N ASN A 348 -17.79 6.33 9.60
CA ASN A 348 -18.13 6.67 8.22
C ASN A 348 -18.79 8.05 8.21
N LYS A 349 -18.04 9.09 7.82
CA LYS A 349 -18.48 10.48 7.84
C LYS A 349 -19.50 10.75 6.72
N ALA A 350 -20.11 11.93 6.71
CA ALA A 350 -21.19 12.28 5.78
C ALA A 350 -20.85 12.10 4.28
N GLY A 351 -19.59 12.32 3.88
CA GLY A 351 -19.12 12.06 2.49
C GLY A 351 -18.73 10.60 2.20
N GLY A 352 -18.67 9.77 3.24
CA GLY A 352 -18.16 8.41 3.19
C GLY A 352 -19.16 7.40 2.63
N ASN A 353 -18.68 6.56 1.72
CA ASN A 353 -19.39 5.40 1.19
C ASN A 353 -18.60 4.11 1.47
N ILE A 354 -19.24 3.14 2.12
CA ILE A 354 -18.70 1.79 2.30
C ILE A 354 -19.61 0.81 1.57
N THR A 355 -19.09 0.09 0.56
CA THR A 355 -19.92 -0.73 -0.32
C THR A 355 -19.37 -2.14 -0.57
N SER A 356 -20.24 -3.14 -0.47
CA SER A 356 -20.00 -4.49 -1.01
C SER A 356 -20.95 -4.71 -2.18
N HIS A 357 -20.43 -4.72 -3.42
CA HIS A 357 -21.28 -4.62 -4.62
C HIS A 357 -22.14 -5.87 -4.89
N GLN A 358 -21.62 -7.06 -4.62
CA GLN A 358 -22.28 -8.33 -4.99
C GLN A 358 -22.54 -9.26 -3.81
N GLY A 359 -21.85 -9.10 -2.68
CA GLY A 359 -22.00 -10.02 -1.56
C GLY A 359 -22.15 -9.31 -0.22
N GLU A 360 -21.63 -9.96 0.80
CA GLU A 360 -21.92 -9.61 2.20
C GLU A 360 -20.92 -8.59 2.74
N MET A 361 -21.31 -7.99 3.86
CA MET A 361 -20.49 -7.05 4.60
C MET A 361 -20.49 -7.38 6.09
N ALA A 362 -19.30 -7.47 6.69
CA ALA A 362 -19.13 -7.60 8.13
C ALA A 362 -18.42 -6.35 8.69
N LEU A 363 -19.04 -5.72 9.68
CA LEU A 363 -18.58 -4.50 10.34
C LEU A 363 -18.44 -4.79 11.84
N ASN A 364 -17.27 -5.27 12.23
CA ASN A 364 -16.97 -5.61 13.62
C ASN A 364 -16.25 -4.42 14.24
N SER A 365 -16.97 -3.58 14.98
CA SER A 365 -16.39 -2.39 15.59
C SER A 365 -16.96 -2.11 16.97
N THR A 366 -16.11 -1.97 18.00
CA THR A 366 -16.57 -1.65 19.37
C THR A 366 -17.44 -0.38 19.37
N SER A 367 -17.01 0.66 18.68
CA SER A 367 -17.78 1.87 18.40
C SER A 367 -18.03 2.02 16.91
N PHE A 368 -19.29 2.00 16.50
CA PHE A 368 -19.74 2.19 15.14
C PHE A 368 -20.50 3.51 15.01
N SER A 369 -20.07 4.38 14.10
CA SER A 369 -20.77 5.62 13.73
C SER A 369 -20.88 5.73 12.21
N ASN A 370 -22.09 5.86 11.71
CA ASN A 370 -22.36 6.09 10.30
C ASN A 370 -23.19 7.36 10.09
N ASP A 371 -22.57 8.36 9.48
CA ASP A 371 -23.20 9.60 8.99
C ASP A 371 -23.32 9.61 7.45
N GLY A 372 -22.57 8.74 6.77
CA GLY A 372 -22.58 8.59 5.31
C GLY A 372 -23.45 7.42 4.83
N ASN A 373 -23.03 6.78 3.73
CA ASN A 373 -23.73 5.64 3.15
C ASN A 373 -22.96 4.33 3.36
N ILE A 374 -23.67 3.29 3.77
CA ILE A 374 -23.15 1.93 3.83
C ILE A 374 -24.14 1.04 3.10
N SER A 375 -23.65 0.29 2.12
CA SER A 375 -24.50 -0.59 1.33
C SER A 375 -23.87 -1.94 1.01
N ALA A 376 -24.69 -2.99 1.01
CA ALA A 376 -24.30 -4.29 0.51
C ALA A 376 -25.43 -4.88 -0.33
N ARG A 377 -25.08 -5.68 -1.34
CA ARG A 377 -26.10 -6.50 -2.01
C ARG A 377 -26.57 -7.61 -1.08
N GLY A 378 -25.65 -8.32 -0.45
CA GLY A 378 -25.92 -9.37 0.52
C GLY A 378 -26.19 -8.84 1.93
N ASN A 379 -26.05 -9.73 2.91
CA ASN A 379 -26.28 -9.40 4.31
C ASN A 379 -25.26 -8.36 4.81
N ILE A 380 -25.71 -7.46 5.69
CA ILE A 380 -24.83 -6.63 6.51
C ILE A 380 -24.89 -7.15 7.94
N VAL A 381 -23.75 -7.53 8.49
CA VAL A 381 -23.60 -7.92 9.89
C VAL A 381 -22.74 -6.90 10.59
N GLN A 382 -23.32 -6.13 11.50
CA GLN A 382 -22.60 -5.22 12.38
C GLN A 382 -22.56 -5.84 13.79
N SER A 383 -21.38 -5.88 14.39
CA SER A 383 -21.19 -6.32 15.77
C SER A 383 -20.30 -5.34 16.52
N GLY A 384 -20.61 -5.07 17.79
CA GLY A 384 -19.92 -4.04 18.57
C GLY A 384 -20.51 -3.80 19.94
N THR A 385 -20.12 -2.69 20.58
CA THR A 385 -20.71 -2.22 21.84
C THR A 385 -21.72 -1.11 21.60
N SER A 386 -21.36 -0.13 20.76
CA SER A 386 -22.23 1.01 20.44
C SER A 386 -22.44 1.16 18.94
N PHE A 387 -23.69 1.33 18.54
CA PHE A 387 -24.12 1.61 17.18
C PHE A 387 -24.80 2.98 17.11
N SER A 388 -24.29 3.85 16.24
CA SER A 388 -24.91 5.13 15.88
C SER A 388 -25.05 5.22 14.36
N ASN A 389 -26.26 5.49 13.87
CA ASN A 389 -26.54 5.72 12.47
C ASN A 389 -27.37 6.99 12.28
N SER A 390 -26.77 8.02 11.68
CA SER A 390 -27.44 9.23 11.19
C SER A 390 -27.55 9.26 9.66
N GLY A 391 -26.73 8.46 8.97
CA GLY A 391 -26.73 8.29 7.52
C GLY A 391 -27.63 7.16 7.02
N SER A 392 -27.18 6.45 5.98
CA SER A 392 -27.89 5.32 5.36
C SER A 392 -27.15 4.01 5.56
N LEU A 393 -27.88 2.96 5.98
CA LEU A 393 -27.42 1.58 6.05
C LEU A 393 -28.39 0.69 5.26
N THR A 394 -27.94 0.13 4.13
CA THR A 394 -28.83 -0.53 3.18
C THR A 394 -28.33 -1.90 2.72
N SER A 395 -29.15 -2.94 2.90
CA SER A 395 -28.96 -4.24 2.26
C SER A 395 -29.99 -4.41 1.13
N THR A 396 -29.55 -4.52 -0.12
CA THR A 396 -30.47 -4.49 -1.28
C THR A 396 -31.10 -5.83 -1.62
N GLN A 397 -30.50 -6.95 -1.22
CA GLN A 397 -31.03 -8.31 -1.40
C GLN A 397 -30.85 -9.21 -0.15
N GLY A 398 -30.26 -8.69 0.92
CA GLY A 398 -30.03 -9.41 2.18
C GLY A 398 -30.77 -8.81 3.37
N GLY A 399 -30.42 -9.30 4.55
CA GLY A 399 -30.84 -8.75 5.84
C GLY A 399 -29.77 -7.84 6.47
N ILE A 400 -30.15 -7.15 7.54
CA ILE A 400 -29.22 -6.40 8.39
C ILE A 400 -29.29 -6.97 9.79
N THR A 401 -28.16 -7.39 10.34
CA THR A 401 -28.05 -7.82 11.74
C THR A 401 -27.14 -6.87 12.49
N SER A 402 -27.59 -6.33 13.62
CA SER A 402 -26.79 -5.51 14.53
C SER A 402 -26.82 -6.08 15.95
N SER A 403 -25.65 -6.39 16.49
CA SER A 403 -25.48 -6.85 17.88
C SER A 403 -24.58 -5.91 18.68
N GLY A 404 -24.95 -5.69 19.96
CA GLY A 404 -24.21 -4.81 20.85
C GLY A 404 -25.05 -4.22 21.99
N THR A 405 -24.43 -3.44 22.86
CA THR A 405 -25.10 -2.87 24.04
C THR A 405 -26.07 -1.76 23.67
N SER A 406 -25.62 -0.72 22.96
CA SER A 406 -26.44 0.44 22.59
C SER A 406 -26.64 0.56 21.08
N PHE A 407 -27.83 1.04 20.71
CA PHE A 407 -28.20 1.28 19.32
C PHE A 407 -29.02 2.55 19.22
N TYR A 408 -28.53 3.48 18.42
CA TYR A 408 -29.16 4.76 18.13
C TYR A 408 -29.25 4.94 16.62
N ASN A 409 -30.47 5.03 16.11
CA ASN A 409 -30.72 5.35 14.71
C ASN A 409 -31.56 6.63 14.60
N THR A 410 -30.97 7.65 13.97
CA THR A 410 -31.66 8.87 13.53
C THR A 410 -31.76 8.95 12.00
N GLY A 411 -31.00 8.11 11.29
CA GLY A 411 -30.97 8.02 9.83
C GLY A 411 -31.88 6.95 9.25
N ASN A 412 -31.45 6.38 8.12
CA ASN A 412 -32.19 5.36 7.38
C ASN A 412 -31.51 3.99 7.49
N ILE A 413 -32.28 2.98 7.88
CA ILE A 413 -31.88 1.58 7.80
C ILE A 413 -32.90 0.85 6.93
N SER A 414 -32.45 0.22 5.86
CA SER A 414 -33.32 -0.53 4.97
C SER A 414 -32.72 -1.87 4.56
N ALA A 415 -33.55 -2.91 4.54
CA ALA A 415 -33.13 -4.22 4.10
C ALA A 415 -34.18 -4.85 3.19
N TYR A 416 -33.75 -5.74 2.31
CA TYR A 416 -34.67 -6.57 1.56
C TYR A 416 -35.31 -7.62 2.47
N ASN A 417 -34.50 -8.35 3.24
CA ASN A 417 -34.93 -9.32 4.25
C ASN A 417 -34.99 -8.68 5.64
N ASN A 418 -34.95 -9.50 6.69
CA ASN A 418 -35.09 -9.04 8.07
C ASN A 418 -34.02 -8.01 8.47
N ILE A 419 -34.46 -7.02 9.26
CA ILE A 419 -33.57 -6.21 10.10
C ILE A 419 -33.65 -6.77 11.51
N THR A 420 -32.55 -7.23 12.07
CA THR A 420 -32.49 -7.82 13.41
C THR A 420 -31.51 -7.06 14.28
N ARG A 421 -32.01 -6.55 15.41
CA ARG A 421 -31.23 -5.88 16.43
C ARG A 421 -31.29 -6.67 17.74
N THR A 422 -30.13 -6.98 18.33
CA THR A 422 -30.02 -7.66 19.64
C THR A 422 -29.12 -6.91 20.61
N GLY A 423 -29.66 -6.46 21.75
CA GLY A 423 -28.93 -5.67 22.75
C GLY A 423 -29.76 -5.17 23.92
N THR A 424 -29.23 -4.24 24.71
CA THR A 424 -29.90 -3.73 25.92
C THR A 424 -30.61 -2.41 25.70
N SER A 425 -29.95 -1.45 25.05
CA SER A 425 -30.51 -0.14 24.73
C SER A 425 -30.85 -0.02 23.24
N PHE A 426 -32.03 0.54 22.97
CA PHE A 426 -32.58 0.74 21.65
C PHE A 426 -33.27 2.11 21.58
N GLY A 427 -32.70 3.02 20.79
CA GLY A 427 -33.30 4.29 20.39
C GLY A 427 -33.40 4.36 18.87
N ASN A 428 -34.60 4.60 18.37
CA ASN A 428 -34.84 4.82 16.95
C ASN A 428 -35.79 6.00 16.77
N SER A 429 -35.27 7.11 16.25
CA SER A 429 -36.07 8.25 15.77
C SER A 429 -35.99 8.40 14.24
N GLY A 430 -35.15 7.60 13.59
CA GLY A 430 -35.05 7.49 12.13
C GLY A 430 -35.97 6.40 11.55
N LYS A 431 -35.70 6.06 10.29
CA LYS A 431 -36.44 5.04 9.54
C LYS A 431 -35.76 3.68 9.65
N MET A 432 -36.54 2.63 9.93
CA MET A 432 -36.12 1.23 9.80
C MET A 432 -37.19 0.43 9.05
N VAL A 433 -36.88 -0.05 7.84
CA VAL A 433 -37.85 -0.72 6.97
C VAL A 433 -37.25 -1.97 6.34
N SER A 434 -38.00 -3.06 6.40
CA SER A 434 -37.74 -4.25 5.61
C SER A 434 -38.74 -4.35 4.46
N THR A 435 -38.29 -4.82 3.29
CA THR A 435 -39.14 -4.92 2.07
C THR A 435 -39.93 -6.22 2.03
N GLN A 436 -39.27 -7.35 2.32
CA GLN A 436 -39.84 -8.71 2.29
C GLN A 436 -39.74 -9.42 3.65
N GLY A 437 -39.16 -8.77 4.65
CA GLY A 437 -39.02 -9.30 6.01
C GLY A 437 -39.66 -8.42 7.07
N SER A 438 -39.26 -8.66 8.31
CA SER A 438 -39.70 -7.93 9.50
C SER A 438 -38.54 -7.16 10.13
N VAL A 439 -38.88 -6.26 11.06
CA VAL A 439 -37.89 -5.49 11.83
C VAL A 439 -37.96 -5.95 13.28
N PHE A 440 -36.93 -6.67 13.72
CA PHE A 440 -36.86 -7.27 15.05
C PHE A 440 -35.93 -6.47 15.98
N ASN A 441 -36.39 -6.24 17.21
CA ASN A 441 -35.57 -5.82 18.34
C ASN A 441 -35.69 -6.86 19.46
N ASN A 442 -34.60 -7.53 19.82
CA ASN A 442 -34.56 -8.64 20.79
C ASN A 442 -35.64 -9.71 20.53
N GLY A 443 -35.80 -10.09 19.26
CA GLY A 443 -36.77 -11.10 18.82
C GLY A 443 -38.22 -10.60 18.68
N ARG A 444 -38.55 -9.38 19.11
CA ARG A 444 -39.88 -8.77 18.93
C ARG A 444 -39.93 -7.99 17.61
N ASP A 445 -40.92 -8.27 16.77
CA ASP A 445 -41.22 -7.43 15.60
C ASP A 445 -41.77 -6.08 16.09
N ILE A 446 -41.02 -4.99 15.86
CA ILE A 446 -41.38 -3.65 16.35
C ILE A 446 -42.40 -2.94 15.46
N ASN A 447 -42.65 -3.48 14.27
CA ASN A 447 -43.62 -2.92 13.32
C ASN A 447 -45.01 -3.59 13.45
N LYS A 448 -45.16 -4.58 14.34
CA LYS A 448 -46.45 -5.21 14.64
C LYS A 448 -46.95 -4.81 16.03
N PRO A 449 -48.28 -4.62 16.20
CA PRO A 449 -48.86 -4.31 17.51
C PRO A 449 -48.63 -5.45 18.50
N VAL A 450 -48.47 -5.10 19.77
CA VAL A 450 -48.37 -6.09 20.86
C VAL A 450 -49.71 -6.81 20.97
N VAL A 451 -49.76 -8.08 20.59
CA VAL A 451 -50.93 -8.92 20.86
C VAL A 451 -50.91 -9.25 22.35
N VAL A 452 -51.67 -8.49 23.13
CA VAL A 452 -51.97 -8.86 24.52
C VAL A 452 -53.09 -9.88 24.46
N SER A 453 -52.78 -11.16 24.70
CA SER A 453 -53.82 -12.17 24.90
C SER A 453 -54.66 -11.73 26.11
N PRO A 454 -56.00 -11.59 25.99
CA PRO A 454 -56.81 -11.23 27.15
C PRO A 454 -56.63 -12.29 28.24
N PRO A 455 -56.62 -11.90 29.53
CA PRO A 455 -56.54 -12.85 30.63
C PRO A 455 -57.68 -13.86 30.48
N GLN A 456 -57.36 -15.15 30.59
CA GLN A 456 -58.39 -16.19 30.62
C GLN A 456 -59.35 -15.86 31.76
N GLN A 457 -60.57 -15.44 31.43
CA GLN A 457 -61.65 -15.37 32.41
C GLN A 457 -61.88 -16.80 32.89
N GLN A 458 -61.45 -17.11 34.11
CA GLN A 458 -61.95 -18.28 34.82
C GLN A 458 -63.45 -18.08 35.00
N ASN A 459 -64.22 -18.87 34.26
CA ASN A 459 -65.68 -18.82 34.24
C ASN A 459 -66.22 -19.39 35.57
N PRO A 460 -66.91 -18.62 36.43
CA PRO A 460 -67.23 -19.08 37.77
C PRO A 460 -68.65 -19.65 37.85
N TRP A 461 -68.96 -20.72 37.12
CA TRP A 461 -70.27 -21.41 37.26
C TRP A 461 -70.18 -22.88 36.87
N TRP A 462 -70.06 -23.78 37.85
CA TRP A 462 -70.94 -24.96 37.99
C TRP A 462 -71.15 -25.25 39.47
N SER A 463 -72.43 -25.37 39.79
CA SER A 463 -73.06 -25.42 41.09
C SER A 463 -72.89 -26.75 41.82
N SER A 464 -73.02 -26.65 43.14
CA SER A 464 -73.55 -27.64 44.09
C SER A 464 -74.68 -28.51 43.50
N TRP A 465 -74.94 -29.74 43.95
CA TRP A 465 -75.25 -30.21 45.31
C TRP A 465 -75.06 -31.74 45.36
N TRP A 466 -74.85 -32.31 46.56
CA TRP A 466 -75.64 -33.39 47.17
C TRP A 466 -74.95 -33.86 48.47
N TYR A 467 -75.51 -33.44 49.61
CA TYR A 467 -75.45 -34.13 50.90
C TYR A 467 -76.71 -35.03 51.00
N PRO A 468 -76.73 -36.16 51.75
CA PRO A 468 -76.90 -36.05 53.21
C PRO A 468 -76.36 -37.19 54.10
N ARG A 469 -76.51 -36.92 55.42
CA ARG A 469 -76.52 -37.78 56.65
C ARG A 469 -75.25 -37.64 57.51
N TRP A 470 -75.30 -37.26 58.79
CA TRP A 470 -76.37 -37.27 59.81
C TRP A 470 -76.48 -35.94 60.57
#